data_AF-A0A6G6IX25-F1
#
_entry.id   AF-A0A6G6IX25-F1
#
_cell.length_a   1.000
_cell.length_b   1.000
_cell.length_c   1.000
_cell.angle_alpha   90.00
_cell.angle_beta   90.00
_cell.angle_gamma   90.00
#
_symmetry.space_group_name_H-M   'P 1'
#
loop_
_entity.id
_entity.type
_entity.pdbx_description
1 polymer ?
#
loop_
_entity_poly.entity_id
_entity_poly.type
_entity_poly.pdbx_seq_one_letter_code
_entity_poly.pdbx_strand_id
1 'polypeptide(L)'
;MPRGDKGKYTEKQKRKAEHIEESYEERGVPRAEAEARAWATVNKQSGGGERKGGSGQQKSATAKAAARKSSARRAVASKHGVPRPDQPLESMTKAELLNRARTRHIAGRSGMRKQQLIDALRKAT
;
A
#
# COMPACT_ATOMS: atom_id res chain seq x y z
N MET A 1 5.73 -18.95 -5.44
CA MET A 1 4.33 -19.10 -5.92
C MET A 1 3.56 -20.06 -5.02
N PRO A 2 2.21 -20.00 -4.92
CA PRO A 2 1.45 -20.99 -4.14
C PRO A 2 1.78 -22.38 -4.69
N ARG A 3 2.29 -23.27 -3.84
CA ARG A 3 2.73 -24.62 -4.21
C ARG A 3 1.57 -25.58 -4.46
N GLY A 4 0.40 -25.08 -4.87
CA GLY A 4 -0.82 -25.86 -4.97
C GLY A 4 -1.64 -25.48 -6.19
N ASP A 5 -2.44 -26.43 -6.66
CA ASP A 5 -3.35 -26.24 -7.78
C ASP A 5 -4.28 -25.02 -7.55
N LYS A 6 -4.26 -24.08 -8.51
CA LYS A 6 -5.15 -22.92 -8.53
C LYS A 6 -6.63 -23.33 -8.60
N GLY A 7 -6.93 -24.61 -8.87
CA GLY A 7 -8.26 -25.21 -8.81
C GLY A 7 -8.98 -24.99 -7.48
N LYS A 8 -8.25 -24.82 -6.36
CA LYS A 8 -8.84 -24.55 -5.03
C LYS A 8 -9.24 -23.08 -4.80
N TYR A 9 -8.97 -22.17 -5.73
CA TYR A 9 -9.32 -20.76 -5.62
C TYR A 9 -10.61 -20.45 -6.34
N THR A 10 -11.48 -19.65 -5.73
CA THR A 10 -12.73 -19.23 -6.38
C THR A 10 -12.47 -18.29 -7.55
N GLU A 11 -13.43 -18.18 -8.48
CA GLU A 11 -13.33 -17.23 -9.59
C GLU A 11 -13.18 -15.77 -9.08
N LYS A 12 -13.78 -15.44 -7.94
CA LYS A 12 -13.60 -14.14 -7.29
C LYS A 12 -12.16 -13.90 -6.82
N GLN A 13 -11.47 -14.94 -6.36
CA GLN A 13 -10.07 -14.84 -5.96
C GLN A 13 -9.15 -14.66 -7.17
N LYS A 14 -9.42 -15.40 -8.26
CA LYS A 14 -8.68 -15.28 -9.53
C LYS A 14 -8.81 -13.89 -10.13
N ARG A 15 -10.05 -13.38 -10.32
CA ARG A 15 -10.29 -12.01 -10.82
C ARG A 15 -9.62 -10.93 -9.96
N LYS A 16 -9.59 -11.13 -8.64
CA LYS A 16 -8.87 -10.20 -7.74
C LYS A 16 -7.36 -10.25 -7.96
N ALA A 17 -6.79 -11.44 -8.16
CA ALA A 17 -5.37 -11.56 -8.46
C ALA A 17 -5.05 -10.89 -9.79
N GLU A 18 -5.83 -11.16 -10.85
CA GLU A 18 -5.68 -10.55 -12.18
C GLU A 18 -5.68 -9.02 -12.10
N HIS A 19 -6.65 -8.39 -11.43
CA HIS A 19 -6.66 -6.94 -11.27
C HIS A 19 -5.45 -6.37 -10.51
N ILE A 20 -4.90 -7.12 -9.55
CA ILE A 20 -3.70 -6.67 -8.81
C ILE A 20 -2.45 -6.84 -9.68
N GLU A 21 -2.37 -7.93 -10.43
CA GLU A 21 -1.30 -8.22 -11.40
C GLU A 21 -1.25 -7.12 -12.45
N GLU A 22 -2.38 -6.83 -13.11
CA GLU A 22 -2.53 -5.75 -14.08
C GLU A 22 -2.01 -4.41 -13.54
N SER A 23 -2.43 -4.03 -12.31
CA SER A 23 -1.95 -2.79 -11.68
C SER A 23 -0.44 -2.78 -11.40
N TYR A 24 0.21 -3.93 -11.21
CA TYR A 24 1.66 -4.01 -11.08
C TYR A 24 2.37 -3.97 -12.44
N GLU A 25 1.81 -4.62 -13.46
CA GLU A 25 2.31 -4.57 -14.84
C GLU A 25 2.26 -3.15 -15.41
N GLU A 26 1.16 -2.42 -15.19
CA GLU A 26 1.02 -1.00 -15.54
C GLU A 26 2.11 -0.13 -14.89
N ARG A 27 2.62 -0.55 -13.73
CA ARG A 27 3.71 0.12 -13.01
C ARG A 27 5.10 -0.36 -13.43
N GLY A 28 5.19 -1.19 -14.47
CA GLY A 28 6.43 -1.70 -15.06
C GLY A 28 7.02 -2.91 -14.33
N VAL A 29 6.27 -3.57 -13.43
CA VAL A 29 6.74 -4.81 -12.81
C VAL A 29 6.63 -5.97 -13.83
N PRO A 30 7.67 -6.81 -14.00
CA PRO A 30 7.59 -7.96 -14.89
C PRO A 30 6.43 -8.89 -14.52
N ARG A 31 5.71 -9.40 -15.52
CA ARG A 31 4.53 -10.26 -15.36
C ARG A 31 4.66 -11.34 -14.29
N ALA A 32 5.72 -12.13 -14.33
CA ALA A 32 5.94 -13.22 -13.36
C ALA A 32 6.02 -12.71 -11.90
N GLU A 33 6.59 -11.52 -11.69
CA GLU A 33 6.67 -10.88 -10.39
C GLU A 33 5.34 -10.22 -10.00
N ALA A 34 4.66 -9.58 -10.95
CA ALA A 34 3.32 -9.00 -10.76
C ALA A 34 2.32 -10.07 -10.33
N GLU A 35 2.29 -11.21 -11.05
CA GLU A 35 1.49 -12.38 -10.72
C GLU A 35 1.81 -12.89 -9.31
N ALA A 36 3.10 -13.05 -8.97
CA ALA A 36 3.52 -13.54 -7.66
C ALA A 36 3.05 -12.59 -6.53
N ARG A 37 3.18 -11.28 -6.72
CA ARG A 37 2.73 -10.25 -5.76
C ARG A 37 1.21 -10.24 -5.62
N ALA A 38 0.49 -10.41 -6.72
CA ALA A 38 -0.96 -10.48 -6.76
C ALA A 38 -1.48 -11.68 -5.94
N TRP A 39 -1.00 -12.89 -6.24
CA TRP A 39 -1.40 -14.10 -5.53
C TRP A 39 -0.99 -14.06 -4.05
N ALA A 40 0.18 -13.52 -3.71
CA ALA A 40 0.59 -13.31 -2.32
C ALA A 40 -0.40 -12.39 -1.57
N THR A 41 -0.87 -11.33 -2.22
CA THR A 41 -1.85 -10.40 -1.63
C THR A 41 -3.19 -11.06 -1.40
N VAL A 42 -3.70 -11.81 -2.38
CA VAL A 42 -4.95 -12.57 -2.24
C VAL A 42 -4.82 -13.60 -1.12
N ASN A 43 -3.73 -14.37 -1.08
CA ASN A 43 -3.49 -15.39 -0.06
C ASN A 43 -3.39 -14.80 1.33
N LYS A 44 -2.76 -13.64 1.50
CA LYS A 44 -2.73 -12.95 2.78
C LYS A 44 -4.14 -12.59 3.27
N GLN A 45 -4.99 -12.10 2.37
CA GLN A 45 -6.36 -11.70 2.69
C GLN A 45 -7.27 -12.90 2.96
N SER A 46 -7.19 -13.97 2.16
CA SER A 46 -8.10 -15.12 2.25
C SER A 46 -7.59 -16.28 3.10
N GLY A 47 -6.27 -16.39 3.32
CA GLY A 47 -5.64 -17.58 3.89
C GLY A 47 -5.38 -18.71 2.88
N GLY A 48 -5.48 -18.43 1.57
CA GLY A 48 -5.36 -19.41 0.48
C GLY A 48 -6.69 -19.65 -0.25
N GLY A 49 -6.82 -20.77 -0.95
CA GLY A 49 -8.00 -21.11 -1.76
C GLY A 49 -9.27 -21.29 -0.91
N GLU A 50 -10.40 -20.76 -1.38
CA GLU A 50 -11.69 -20.81 -0.67
C GLU A 50 -12.62 -21.94 -1.13
N ARG A 51 -12.27 -22.69 -2.18
CA ARG A 51 -13.04 -23.88 -2.58
C ARG A 51 -12.76 -25.06 -1.65
N LYS A 52 -13.56 -26.13 -1.79
CA LYS A 52 -13.46 -27.36 -1.01
C LYS A 52 -12.03 -27.93 -1.00
N GLY A 53 -11.47 -28.04 0.19
CA GLY A 53 -10.10 -28.53 0.42
C GLY A 53 -9.02 -27.44 0.31
N GLY A 54 -9.41 -26.17 0.21
CA GLY A 54 -8.49 -25.04 0.26
C GLY A 54 -8.29 -24.52 1.69
N SER A 55 -7.07 -24.08 2.02
CA SER A 55 -6.71 -23.56 3.34
C SER A 55 -7.46 -22.29 3.74
N GLY A 56 -7.99 -21.55 2.76
CA GLY A 56 -8.79 -20.34 3.00
C GLY A 56 -10.16 -20.63 3.63
N GLN A 57 -10.62 -21.88 3.65
CA GLN A 57 -11.84 -22.30 4.36
C GLN A 57 -11.65 -22.26 5.88
N GLN A 58 -10.44 -22.59 6.37
CA GLN A 58 -10.14 -22.64 7.80
C GLN A 58 -9.94 -21.26 8.42
N LYS A 59 -9.73 -20.23 7.59
CA LYS A 59 -9.54 -18.87 8.08
C LYS A 59 -10.89 -18.24 8.41
N SER A 60 -11.07 -17.83 9.67
CA SER A 60 -12.30 -17.17 10.13
C SER A 60 -12.57 -15.85 9.40
N ALA A 61 -13.85 -15.46 9.33
CA ALA A 61 -14.26 -14.20 8.70
C ALA A 61 -13.61 -12.98 9.37
N THR A 62 -13.49 -12.99 10.70
CA THR A 62 -12.84 -11.93 11.48
C THR A 62 -11.34 -11.82 11.14
N ALA A 63 -10.63 -12.94 11.02
CA ALA A 63 -9.23 -12.96 10.62
C ALA A 63 -9.04 -12.48 9.17
N LYS A 64 -9.93 -12.83 8.24
CA LYS A 64 -9.93 -12.31 6.87
C LYS A 64 -10.16 -10.79 6.85
N ALA A 65 -11.12 -10.29 7.64
CA ALA A 65 -11.39 -8.86 7.75
C ALA A 65 -10.18 -8.08 8.32
N ALA A 66 -9.57 -8.58 9.39
CA ALA A 66 -8.35 -8.01 9.96
C ALA A 66 -7.19 -7.97 8.95
N ALA A 67 -7.00 -9.04 8.17
CA ALA A 67 -5.97 -9.09 7.13
C ALA A 67 -6.20 -8.04 6.02
N ARG A 68 -7.46 -7.86 5.57
CA ARG A 68 -7.83 -6.83 4.59
C ARG A 68 -7.57 -5.42 5.14
N LYS A 69 -7.99 -5.15 6.37
CA LYS A 69 -7.75 -3.87 7.07
C LYS A 69 -6.25 -3.57 7.17
N SER A 70 -5.45 -4.55 7.55
CA SER A 70 -3.99 -4.43 7.63
C SER A 70 -3.37 -4.11 6.27
N SER A 71 -3.81 -4.77 5.19
CA SER A 71 -3.32 -4.48 3.84
C SER A 71 -3.73 -3.09 3.35
N ALA A 72 -4.96 -2.64 3.62
CA ALA A 72 -5.39 -1.29 3.29
C ALA A 72 -4.56 -0.22 4.02
N ARG A 73 -4.30 -0.40 5.32
CA ARG A 73 -3.43 0.51 6.10
C ARG A 73 -2.03 0.62 5.52
N ARG A 74 -1.43 -0.51 5.12
CA ARG A 74 -0.10 -0.50 4.47
C ARG A 74 -0.11 0.21 3.11
N ALA A 75 -1.15 0.01 2.31
CA ALA A 75 -1.27 0.68 1.01
C ALA A 75 -1.35 2.21 1.18
N VAL A 76 -2.12 2.69 2.17
CA VAL A 76 -2.19 4.11 2.54
C VAL A 76 -0.83 4.62 3.01
N ALA A 77 -0.16 3.90 3.91
CA ALA A 77 1.17 4.27 4.39
C ALA A 77 2.19 4.37 3.23
N SER A 78 2.15 3.44 2.26
CA SER A 78 3.01 3.52 1.08
C SER A 78 2.68 4.69 0.14
N LYS A 79 1.41 5.13 0.07
CA LYS A 79 1.01 6.32 -0.71
C LYS A 79 1.54 7.61 -0.09
N HIS A 80 1.60 7.67 1.24
CA HIS A 80 2.13 8.85 1.94
C HIS A 80 3.66 8.96 1.89
N GLY A 81 4.36 7.94 1.35
CA GLY A 81 5.81 7.88 1.34
C GLY A 81 6.39 7.70 2.73
N VAL A 82 7.52 6.99 2.83
CA VAL A 82 8.45 7.26 3.93
C VAL A 82 9.22 8.51 3.48
N PRO A 83 9.19 9.64 4.22
CA PRO A 83 9.93 10.83 3.82
C PRO A 83 11.40 10.45 3.61
N ARG A 84 11.90 10.56 2.38
CA ARG A 84 13.34 10.42 2.16
C ARG A 84 13.99 11.64 2.81
N PRO A 85 15.00 11.48 3.68
CA PRO A 85 15.63 12.60 4.38
C PRO A 85 16.13 13.67 3.40
N ASP A 86 16.58 13.23 2.22
CA ASP A 86 17.24 14.05 1.19
C ASP A 86 16.32 14.47 0.03
N GLN A 87 15.01 14.25 0.13
CA GLN A 87 14.10 14.70 -0.92
C GLN A 87 14.04 16.24 -0.97
N PRO A 88 14.13 16.89 -2.15
CA PRO A 88 13.98 18.34 -2.25
C PRO A 88 12.57 18.75 -1.81
N LEU A 89 12.47 19.83 -1.04
CA LEU A 89 11.22 20.30 -0.43
C LEU A 89 10.14 20.60 -1.49
N GLU A 90 10.54 20.98 -2.69
CA GLU A 90 9.67 21.28 -3.83
C GLU A 90 8.95 20.05 -4.37
N SER A 91 9.59 18.88 -4.28
CA SER A 91 9.02 17.61 -4.72
C SER A 91 8.03 17.02 -3.72
N MET A 92 8.03 17.51 -2.48
CA MET A 92 7.16 17.02 -1.42
C MET A 92 5.70 17.46 -1.63
N THR A 93 4.78 16.64 -1.16
CA THR A 93 3.37 17.00 -1.02
C THR A 93 3.19 18.02 0.10
N LYS A 94 2.09 18.79 0.05
CA LYS A 94 1.74 19.72 1.15
C LYS A 94 1.66 19.01 2.51
N ALA A 95 1.19 17.77 2.53
CA ALA A 95 1.07 16.98 3.75
C ALA A 95 2.44 16.61 4.35
N GLU A 96 3.41 16.22 3.52
CA GLU A 96 4.78 15.95 3.97
C GLU A 96 5.46 17.22 4.49
N LEU A 97 5.30 18.35 3.79
CA LEU A 97 5.80 19.65 4.24
C LEU A 97 5.19 20.07 5.58
N LEU A 98 3.88 19.86 5.78
CA LEU A 98 3.21 20.11 7.06
C LEU A 98 3.79 19.23 8.19
N ASN A 99 4.06 17.95 7.91
CA ASN A 99 4.66 17.06 8.89
C ASN A 99 6.09 17.50 9.26
N ARG A 100 6.91 17.87 8.28
CA ARG A 100 8.27 18.37 8.53
C ARG A 100 8.24 19.70 9.30
N ALA A 101 7.32 20.60 8.95
CA ALA A 101 7.11 21.86 9.66
C ALA A 101 6.61 21.65 11.09
N ARG A 102 5.83 20.58 11.34
CA ARG A 102 5.44 20.17 12.69
C ARG A 102 6.66 19.73 13.50
N THR A 103 7.52 18.88 12.94
CA THR A 103 8.75 18.40 13.59
C THR A 103 9.71 19.55 13.91
N ARG A 104 9.74 20.60 13.09
CA ARG A 104 10.53 21.82 13.33
C ARG A 104 9.79 22.91 14.13
N HIS A 105 8.64 22.60 14.72
CA HIS A 105 7.86 23.53 15.55
C HIS A 105 7.50 24.87 14.88
N ILE A 106 7.30 24.90 13.56
CA ILE A 106 6.91 26.12 12.84
C ILE A 106 5.47 26.50 13.21
N ALA A 107 5.31 27.70 13.78
CA ALA A 107 4.01 28.29 14.12
C ALA A 107 3.25 28.70 12.85
N GLY A 108 1.91 28.66 12.87
CA GLY A 108 1.08 29.04 11.72
C GLY A 108 1.14 28.09 10.52
N ARG A 109 1.93 27.00 10.58
CA ARG A 109 2.11 26.01 9.50
C ARG A 109 0.81 25.52 8.86
N SER A 110 -0.26 25.35 9.64
CA SER A 110 -1.55 24.84 9.14
C SER A 110 -2.22 25.78 8.12
N GLY A 111 -1.97 27.09 8.22
CA GLY A 111 -2.49 28.09 7.28
C GLY A 111 -1.62 28.28 6.03
N MET A 112 -0.40 27.74 6.03
CA MET A 112 0.55 27.95 4.95
C MET A 112 0.19 27.15 3.69
N ARG A 113 0.33 27.79 2.53
CA ARG A 113 0.32 27.14 1.21
C ARG A 113 1.64 26.38 0.99
N LYS A 114 1.68 25.51 -0.03
CA LYS A 114 2.84 24.66 -0.31
C LYS A 114 4.15 25.45 -0.37
N GLN A 115 4.17 26.58 -1.10
CA GLN A 115 5.36 27.43 -1.21
C GLN A 115 5.75 28.06 0.13
N GLN A 116 4.80 28.61 0.89
CA GLN A 116 5.06 29.18 2.20
C GLN A 116 5.65 28.16 3.19
N LEU A 117 5.25 26.88 3.11
CA LEU A 117 5.85 25.81 3.90
C LEU A 117 7.29 25.52 3.49
N ILE A 118 7.60 25.54 2.19
CA ILE A 118 8.96 25.34 1.66
C ILE A 118 9.86 26.47 2.17
N ASP A 119 9.42 27.72 2.03
CA ASP A 119 10.18 28.90 2.46
C ASP A 119 10.40 28.90 3.97
N ALA A 120 9.37 28.57 4.76
CA ALA A 120 9.48 28.47 6.21
C ALA A 120 10.45 27.35 6.64
N LEU A 121 10.44 26.20 5.95
CA LEU A 121 11.36 25.09 6.22
C LEU A 121 12.80 25.41 5.83
N ARG A 122 13.03 26.21 4.79
CA ARG A 122 14.36 26.74 4.43
C ARG A 122 14.85 27.78 5.41
N LYS A 123 13.96 28.61 5.94
CA LYS A 123 14.32 29.63 6.94
C LYS A 123 14.63 29.03 8.31
N ALA A 124 14.02 27.89 8.63
CA ALA A 124 14.20 27.16 9.89
C ALA A 124 15.29 26.07 9.80
N THR A 125 16.30 26.22 8.94
CA THR A 125 17.55 25.44 8.99
C THR A 125 18.52 26.03 9.98
#